data_AF-A0A0H3M5U9-F1
#
_entry.id   AF-A0A0H3M5U9-F1
#
_cell.length_a   1.000
_cell.length_b   1.000
_cell.length_c   1.000
_cell.angle_alpha   90.00
_cell.angle_beta   90.00
_cell.angle_gamma   90.00
#
_symmetry.space_group_name_H-M   'P 1'
#
loop_
_entity.id
_entity.type
_entity.pdbx_description
1 polymer ?
#
loop_
_entity_poly.entity_id
_entity_poly.type
_entity_poly.pdbx_seq_one_letter_code
_entity_poly.pdbx_strand_id
1 'polypeptide(L)'
;MCCVLSFVVGFAMLGALTFVPIYLGYVDGASATASGLRTLPMVIGLLIASTGTGVLVGRTGRYKIFPVAGMALMAVAFLLMSQMDEWTPPLLQSLYLVVLGAGIGLSMQVLVLIVQNTSSFEDLGVATSGVTFFRVVGASFGTATFGALFVNFLDRRLGSALTSGAVPVPAVPSPAVLHQLPQSMAAPIVRAYAESLTQVFLCAVSVTVVGFILALLLREVPLTDIHDDADDLGDGFGVPRAESPEDVLEIAVRRMLPNGVRLRDIATQPGCGLGVAELWALLRIYQYQRLFEAVRLTDIGRHLHVPYQVFEPVFDRLVQTGYAARDGDILTLTPSGHRQVDSLAVLIRQWLLDHLAVAPGLKRQPDHQFEAALQHVTDAVLVQRDWYEDLGDLSESRQLAATT
;
A
#
# COMPACT_ATOMS: atom_id res chain seq x y z
N MET A 1 12.21 -16.21 -0.66
CA MET A 1 10.98 -16.79 -0.06
C MET A 1 9.72 -16.02 -0.46
N CYS A 2 9.63 -14.71 -0.20
CA CYS A 2 8.44 -13.92 -0.55
C CYS A 2 8.05 -14.00 -2.03
N CYS A 3 9.00 -13.99 -2.96
CA CYS A 3 8.71 -14.17 -4.39
C CYS A 3 8.05 -15.51 -4.71
N VAL A 4 8.45 -16.60 -4.06
CA VAL A 4 7.86 -17.94 -4.29
C VAL A 4 6.45 -18.00 -3.71
N LEU A 5 6.23 -17.44 -2.52
CA LEU A 5 4.89 -17.32 -1.94
C LEU A 5 3.98 -16.43 -2.80
N SER A 6 4.52 -15.32 -3.31
CA SER A 6 3.83 -14.40 -4.23
C SER A 6 3.45 -15.09 -5.54
N PHE A 7 4.33 -15.93 -6.08
CA PHE A 7 4.02 -16.78 -7.23
C PHE A 7 2.85 -17.72 -6.93
N VAL A 8 2.84 -18.39 -5.78
CA VAL A 8 1.74 -19.29 -5.40
C VAL A 8 0.42 -18.52 -5.19
N VAL A 9 0.46 -17.34 -4.59
CA VAL A 9 -0.71 -16.44 -4.46
C VAL A 9 -1.24 -16.06 -5.84
N GLY A 10 -0.36 -15.63 -6.75
CA GLY A 10 -0.73 -15.31 -8.13
C GLY A 10 -1.36 -16.49 -8.87
N PHE A 11 -0.74 -17.67 -8.75
CA PHE A 11 -1.22 -18.93 -9.31
C PHE A 11 -2.63 -19.28 -8.82
N ALA A 12 -2.86 -19.20 -7.51
CA ALA A 12 -4.16 -19.44 -6.90
C ALA A 12 -5.20 -18.41 -7.33
N MET A 13 -4.84 -17.12 -7.30
CA MET A 13 -5.73 -16.00 -7.57
C MET A 13 -6.27 -16.04 -9.01
N LEU A 14 -5.40 -16.07 -10.03
CA LEU A 14 -5.83 -16.03 -11.42
C LEU A 14 -6.46 -17.37 -11.87
N GLY A 15 -5.98 -18.49 -11.31
CA GLY A 15 -6.60 -19.80 -11.50
C GLY A 15 -8.05 -19.81 -11.00
N ALA A 16 -8.29 -19.34 -9.77
CA ALA A 16 -9.64 -19.28 -9.23
C ALA A 16 -10.54 -18.27 -9.96
N LEU A 17 -10.05 -17.04 -10.21
CA LEU A 17 -10.80 -15.99 -10.93
C LEU A 17 -11.25 -16.44 -12.31
N THR A 18 -10.46 -17.28 -12.99
CA THR A 18 -10.80 -17.79 -14.32
C THR A 18 -11.78 -18.95 -14.25
N PHE A 19 -11.55 -19.94 -13.38
CA PHE A 19 -12.28 -21.21 -13.41
C PHE A 19 -13.50 -21.27 -12.49
N VAL A 20 -13.60 -20.40 -11.47
CA VAL A 20 -14.81 -20.30 -10.64
C VAL A 20 -16.03 -19.82 -11.44
N PRO A 21 -15.98 -18.74 -12.25
CA PRO A 21 -17.13 -18.33 -13.04
C PRO A 21 -17.54 -19.38 -14.07
N ILE A 22 -16.56 -20.13 -14.61
CA ILE A 22 -16.81 -21.26 -15.51
C ILE A 22 -17.60 -22.34 -14.77
N TYR A 23 -17.19 -22.71 -13.56
CA TYR A 23 -17.93 -23.67 -12.72
C TYR A 23 -19.38 -23.21 -12.51
N LEU A 24 -19.57 -21.98 -12.04
CA LEU A 24 -20.91 -21.43 -11.74
C LEU A 24 -21.79 -21.32 -12.99
N GLY A 25 -21.21 -20.99 -14.15
CA GLY A 25 -21.94 -20.91 -15.41
C GLY A 25 -22.40 -22.28 -15.95
N TYR A 26 -21.54 -23.29 -15.84
CA TYR A 26 -21.86 -24.63 -16.33
C TYR A 26 -22.73 -25.43 -15.36
N VAL A 27 -22.44 -25.39 -14.05
CA VAL A 27 -23.11 -26.21 -13.03
C VAL A 27 -24.45 -25.60 -12.60
N ASP A 28 -24.47 -24.32 -12.23
CA ASP A 28 -25.69 -23.70 -11.72
C ASP A 28 -26.58 -23.11 -12.83
N GLY A 29 -26.12 -23.13 -14.08
CA GLY A 29 -26.78 -22.46 -15.20
C GLY A 29 -26.92 -20.95 -15.04
N ALA A 30 -26.06 -20.36 -14.20
CA ALA A 30 -26.03 -18.93 -14.03
C ALA A 30 -25.58 -18.24 -15.32
N SER A 31 -26.26 -17.16 -15.70
CA SER A 31 -25.83 -16.32 -16.81
C SER A 31 -24.42 -15.76 -16.54
N ALA A 32 -23.69 -15.36 -17.58
CA ALA A 32 -22.35 -14.78 -17.42
C ALA A 32 -22.33 -13.62 -16.38
N THR A 33 -23.37 -12.78 -16.39
CA THR A 33 -23.56 -11.69 -15.42
C THR A 33 -23.83 -12.21 -14.00
N ALA A 34 -24.67 -13.24 -13.86
CA ALA A 34 -24.98 -13.81 -12.55
C ALA A 34 -23.79 -14.57 -11.95
N SER A 35 -23.01 -15.31 -12.75
CA SER A 35 -21.78 -15.97 -12.32
C SER A 35 -20.73 -14.95 -11.85
N GLY A 36 -20.59 -13.83 -12.56
CA GLY A 36 -19.74 -12.72 -12.12
C GLY A 36 -20.21 -12.08 -10.81
N LEU A 37 -21.53 -11.89 -10.64
CA LEU A 37 -22.07 -11.40 -9.38
C LEU A 37 -21.84 -12.38 -8.22
N ARG A 38 -21.92 -13.69 -8.49
CA ARG A 38 -21.66 -14.75 -7.52
C ARG A 38 -20.19 -14.91 -7.14
N THR A 39 -19.26 -14.28 -7.86
CA THR A 39 -17.85 -14.21 -7.42
C THR A 39 -17.55 -13.01 -6.52
N LEU A 40 -18.48 -12.07 -6.36
CA LEU A 40 -18.31 -10.94 -5.43
C LEU A 40 -17.97 -11.35 -3.98
N PRO A 41 -18.53 -12.42 -3.40
CA PRO A 41 -18.15 -12.85 -2.06
C PRO A 41 -16.64 -13.12 -1.91
N MET A 42 -15.98 -13.57 -2.98
CA MET A 42 -14.52 -13.71 -2.99
C MET A 42 -13.81 -12.36 -2.85
N VAL A 43 -14.26 -11.35 -3.60
CA VAL A 43 -13.70 -9.99 -3.53
C VAL A 43 -13.96 -9.37 -2.16
N ILE A 44 -15.14 -9.61 -1.58
CA ILE A 44 -15.47 -9.15 -0.23
C ILE A 44 -14.56 -9.81 0.82
N GLY A 45 -14.39 -11.14 0.76
CA GLY A 45 -13.47 -11.85 1.66
C GLY A 45 -12.04 -11.36 1.52
N LEU A 46 -11.60 -11.12 0.28
CA LEU A 46 -10.31 -10.51 -0.06
C LEU A 46 -10.14 -9.15 0.61
N LEU A 47 -11.05 -8.21 0.38
CA LEU A 47 -10.97 -6.85 0.92
C LEU A 47 -10.97 -6.83 2.45
N ILE A 48 -11.90 -7.59 3.07
CA ILE A 48 -12.01 -7.66 4.54
C ILE A 48 -10.71 -8.20 5.15
N ALA A 49 -10.18 -9.30 4.59
CA ALA A 49 -8.93 -9.88 5.06
C ALA A 49 -7.75 -8.92 4.85
N SER A 50 -7.67 -8.29 3.68
CA SER A 50 -6.61 -7.34 3.32
C SER A 50 -6.57 -6.17 4.33
N THR A 51 -7.68 -5.44 4.45
CA THR A 51 -7.80 -4.32 5.40
C THR A 51 -7.60 -4.78 6.85
N GLY A 52 -8.16 -5.94 7.21
CA GLY A 52 -8.00 -6.53 8.53
C GLY A 52 -6.54 -6.83 8.87
N THR A 53 -5.78 -7.37 7.92
CA THR A 53 -4.35 -7.63 8.13
C THR A 53 -3.54 -6.36 8.32
N GLY A 54 -3.77 -5.31 7.54
CA GLY A 54 -3.07 -4.04 7.70
C GLY A 54 -3.22 -3.48 9.12
N VAL A 55 -4.46 -3.41 9.61
CA VAL A 55 -4.76 -2.94 10.98
C VAL A 55 -4.14 -3.84 12.04
N LEU A 56 -4.25 -5.17 11.88
CA LEU A 56 -3.79 -6.12 12.89
C LEU A 56 -2.27 -6.21 12.95
N VAL A 57 -1.57 -6.11 11.81
CA VAL A 57 -0.11 -6.02 11.75
C VAL A 57 0.37 -4.73 12.41
N GLY A 58 -0.26 -3.59 12.11
CA GLY A 58 0.09 -2.30 12.72
C GLY A 58 -0.02 -2.30 14.25
N ARG A 59 -0.99 -3.04 14.81
CA ARG A 59 -1.18 -3.13 16.28
C ARG A 59 -0.32 -4.20 16.96
N THR A 60 -0.07 -5.32 16.29
CA THR A 60 0.59 -6.50 16.92
C THR A 60 2.08 -6.59 16.64
N GLY A 61 2.57 -5.92 15.59
CA GLY A 61 3.97 -5.99 15.17
C GLY A 61 4.42 -7.39 14.69
N ARG A 62 3.49 -8.34 14.50
CA ARG A 62 3.80 -9.73 14.10
C ARG A 62 3.17 -10.05 12.76
N TYR A 63 3.97 -10.06 11.69
CA TYR A 63 3.45 -10.31 10.35
C TYR A 63 3.48 -11.79 9.92
N LYS A 64 4.34 -12.64 10.51
CA LYS A 64 4.59 -14.01 10.00
C LYS A 64 3.33 -14.89 10.00
N ILE A 65 2.44 -14.67 10.96
CA ILE A 65 1.24 -15.50 11.16
C ILE A 65 0.26 -15.33 9.98
N PHE A 66 0.22 -14.16 9.34
CA PHE A 66 -0.77 -13.87 8.31
C PHE A 66 -0.53 -14.60 6.98
N PRO A 67 0.68 -14.61 6.38
CA PRO A 67 0.94 -15.43 5.20
C PRO A 67 0.75 -16.92 5.50
N VAL A 68 1.16 -17.40 6.67
CA VAL A 68 0.94 -18.82 7.05
C VAL A 68 -0.56 -19.15 7.11
N ALA A 69 -1.34 -18.31 7.78
CA ALA A 69 -2.80 -18.48 7.86
C ALA A 69 -3.46 -18.34 6.48
N GLY A 70 -3.01 -17.39 5.65
CA GLY A 70 -3.53 -17.16 4.31
C GLY A 70 -3.29 -18.35 3.37
N MET A 71 -2.07 -18.92 3.38
CA MET A 71 -1.77 -20.12 2.59
C MET A 71 -2.57 -21.34 3.07
N ALA A 72 -2.76 -21.49 4.39
CA ALA A 72 -3.61 -22.54 4.95
C ALA A 72 -5.07 -22.37 4.50
N LEU A 73 -5.61 -21.16 4.57
CA LEU A 73 -6.97 -20.84 4.14
C LEU A 73 -7.17 -21.10 2.65
N MET A 74 -6.21 -20.75 1.80
CA MET A 74 -6.29 -21.05 0.36
C MET A 74 -6.28 -22.56 0.11
N ALA A 75 -5.43 -23.32 0.80
CA ALA A 75 -5.41 -24.79 0.67
C ALA A 75 -6.74 -25.42 1.12
N VAL A 76 -7.30 -24.95 2.23
CA VAL A 76 -8.62 -25.37 2.73
C VAL A 76 -9.72 -24.98 1.75
N ALA A 77 -9.68 -23.78 1.18
CA ALA A 77 -10.67 -23.32 0.22
C ALA A 77 -10.66 -24.16 -1.07
N PHE A 78 -9.49 -24.44 -1.66
CA PHE A 78 -9.41 -25.32 -2.82
C PHE A 78 -9.84 -26.75 -2.50
N LEU A 79 -9.56 -27.24 -1.30
CA LEU A 79 -10.01 -28.56 -0.86
C LEU A 79 -11.53 -28.62 -0.70
N LEU A 80 -12.14 -27.58 -0.12
CA LEU A 80 -13.60 -27.44 -0.04
C LEU A 80 -14.22 -27.35 -1.44
N MET A 81 -13.63 -26.56 -2.33
CA MET A 81 -14.09 -26.43 -3.72
C MET A 81 -13.93 -27.74 -4.51
N SER A 82 -12.92 -28.55 -4.23
CA SER A 82 -12.76 -29.87 -4.86
C SER A 82 -13.85 -30.87 -4.45
N GLN A 83 -14.55 -30.61 -3.35
CA GLN A 83 -15.68 -31.41 -2.86
C GLN A 83 -17.04 -30.84 -3.28
N MET A 84 -17.06 -29.75 -4.05
CA MET A 84 -18.32 -29.19 -4.55
C MET A 84 -18.95 -30.14 -5.58
N ASP A 85 -20.23 -30.41 -5.36
CA ASP A 85 -21.07 -31.18 -6.27
C ASP A 85 -22.25 -30.32 -6.77
N GLU A 86 -23.01 -30.82 -7.74
CA GLU A 86 -24.20 -30.18 -8.33
C GLU A 86 -25.30 -29.85 -7.31
N TRP A 87 -25.27 -30.50 -6.15
CA TRP A 87 -26.23 -30.31 -5.04
C TRP A 87 -25.79 -29.27 -4.00
N THR A 88 -24.63 -28.64 -4.19
CA THR A 88 -24.06 -27.72 -3.20
C THR A 88 -24.89 -26.44 -3.10
N PRO A 89 -25.40 -26.06 -1.91
CA PRO A 89 -26.21 -24.86 -1.80
C PRO A 89 -25.43 -23.58 -2.12
N PRO A 90 -26.03 -22.57 -2.78
CA PRO A 90 -25.33 -21.35 -3.22
C PRO A 90 -24.67 -20.56 -2.08
N LEU A 91 -25.25 -20.62 -0.88
CA LEU A 91 -24.69 -20.00 0.32
C LEU A 91 -23.35 -20.63 0.71
N LEU A 92 -23.24 -21.94 0.58
CA LEU A 92 -22.04 -22.69 0.92
C LEU A 92 -20.93 -22.46 -0.11
N GLN A 93 -21.30 -22.38 -1.40
CA GLN A 93 -20.38 -21.95 -2.46
C GLN A 93 -19.83 -20.54 -2.17
N SER A 94 -20.72 -19.60 -1.81
CA SER A 94 -20.34 -18.23 -1.46
C SER A 94 -19.38 -18.21 -0.26
N LEU A 95 -19.61 -19.06 0.75
CA LEU A 95 -18.72 -19.18 1.90
C LEU A 95 -17.32 -19.68 1.48
N TYR A 96 -17.23 -20.68 0.59
CA TYR A 96 -15.93 -21.16 0.11
C TYR A 96 -15.17 -20.09 -0.66
N LEU A 97 -15.88 -19.28 -1.44
CA LEU A 97 -15.31 -18.12 -2.15
C LEU A 97 -14.82 -17.05 -1.17
N VAL A 98 -15.57 -16.76 -0.10
CA VAL A 98 -15.12 -15.84 0.96
C VAL A 98 -13.85 -16.36 1.62
N VAL A 99 -13.79 -17.66 1.95
CA VAL A 99 -12.59 -18.29 2.56
C VAL A 99 -11.39 -18.20 1.62
N LEU A 100 -11.58 -18.46 0.33
CA LEU A 100 -10.53 -18.33 -0.68
C LEU A 100 -10.03 -16.88 -0.78
N GLY A 101 -10.97 -15.93 -0.92
CA GLY A 101 -10.67 -14.51 -0.98
C GLY A 101 -9.91 -14.04 0.26
N ALA A 102 -10.36 -14.46 1.44
CA ALA A 102 -9.68 -14.14 2.70
C ALA A 102 -8.24 -14.67 2.73
N GLY A 103 -8.02 -15.91 2.28
CA GLY A 103 -6.68 -16.49 2.21
C GLY A 103 -5.74 -15.73 1.26
N ILE A 104 -6.26 -15.27 0.12
CA ILE A 104 -5.52 -14.41 -0.81
C ILE A 104 -5.19 -13.07 -0.15
N GLY A 105 -6.17 -12.42 0.49
CA GLY A 105 -6.00 -11.10 1.13
C GLY A 105 -5.01 -11.10 2.28
N LEU A 106 -5.08 -12.13 3.12
CA LEU A 106 -4.15 -12.36 4.24
C LEU A 106 -2.69 -12.48 3.80
N SER A 107 -2.46 -13.01 2.60
CA SER A 107 -1.12 -13.26 2.08
C SER A 107 -0.61 -12.08 1.25
N MET A 108 -1.48 -11.46 0.45
CA MET A 108 -1.10 -10.54 -0.62
C MET A 108 -0.40 -9.29 -0.08
N GLN A 109 -1.03 -8.55 0.84
CA GLN A 109 -0.44 -7.32 1.37
C GLN A 109 0.77 -7.62 2.26
N VAL A 110 0.70 -8.68 3.06
CA VAL A 110 1.73 -8.97 4.05
C VAL A 110 3.06 -9.38 3.40
N LEU A 111 3.03 -10.08 2.26
CA LEU A 111 4.25 -10.43 1.53
C LEU A 111 4.99 -9.21 0.98
N VAL A 112 4.25 -8.18 0.54
CA VAL A 112 4.84 -6.91 0.09
C VAL A 112 5.45 -6.19 1.29
N LEU A 113 4.70 -6.07 2.38
CA LEU A 113 5.18 -5.45 3.63
C LEU A 113 6.47 -6.11 4.15
N ILE A 114 6.56 -7.44 4.11
CA ILE A 114 7.75 -8.18 4.54
C ILE A 114 8.97 -7.77 3.71
N VAL A 115 8.81 -7.69 2.39
CA VAL A 115 9.92 -7.32 1.51
C VAL A 115 10.29 -5.86 1.70
N GLN A 116 9.30 -4.97 1.83
CA GLN A 116 9.55 -3.56 2.12
C GLN A 116 10.30 -3.38 3.45
N ASN A 117 9.97 -4.18 4.47
CA ASN A 117 10.61 -4.11 5.78
C ASN A 117 12.01 -4.72 5.83
N THR A 118 12.29 -5.73 4.99
CA THR A 118 13.57 -6.46 5.00
C THR A 118 14.59 -5.95 3.99
N SER A 119 14.17 -5.14 3.03
CA SER A 119 15.05 -4.55 2.01
C SER A 119 15.64 -3.21 2.45
N SER A 120 16.87 -2.96 2.00
CA SER A 120 17.47 -1.62 1.96
C SER A 120 16.66 -0.70 1.05
N PHE A 121 16.68 0.59 1.35
CA PHE A 121 15.92 1.58 0.60
C PHE A 121 16.30 1.63 -0.90
N GLU A 122 17.60 1.47 -1.20
CA GLU A 122 18.13 1.38 -2.57
C GLU A 122 17.53 0.23 -3.37
N ASP A 123 17.20 -0.88 -2.69
CA ASP A 123 16.67 -2.09 -3.31
C ASP A 123 15.16 -2.23 -3.11
N LEU A 124 14.48 -1.25 -2.49
CA LEU A 124 13.06 -1.32 -2.16
C LEU A 124 12.21 -1.49 -3.43
N GLY A 125 12.44 -0.64 -4.43
CA GLY A 125 11.76 -0.71 -5.71
C GLY A 125 12.02 -2.02 -6.45
N VAL A 126 13.26 -2.52 -6.43
CA VAL A 126 13.65 -3.81 -7.06
C VAL A 126 12.99 -4.98 -6.34
N ALA A 127 12.94 -4.95 -5.02
CA ALA A 127 12.41 -6.04 -4.21
C ALA A 127 10.86 -6.11 -4.29
N THR A 128 10.18 -4.96 -4.19
CA THR A 128 8.72 -4.86 -4.33
C THR A 128 8.26 -5.20 -5.75
N SER A 129 8.95 -4.67 -6.78
CA SER A 129 8.68 -5.04 -8.17
C SER A 129 8.98 -6.52 -8.43
N GLY A 130 10.00 -7.10 -7.79
CA GLY A 130 10.29 -8.53 -7.84
C GLY A 130 9.14 -9.39 -7.32
N VAL A 131 8.61 -9.08 -6.13
CA VAL A 131 7.44 -9.78 -5.57
C VAL A 131 6.23 -9.69 -6.51
N THR A 132 5.96 -8.50 -7.05
CA THR A 132 4.86 -8.28 -8.00
C THR A 132 5.10 -8.99 -9.33
N PHE A 133 6.32 -8.99 -9.84
CA PHE A 133 6.69 -9.71 -11.06
C PHE A 133 6.42 -11.21 -10.90
N PHE A 134 6.92 -11.83 -9.83
CA PHE A 134 6.67 -13.24 -9.57
C PHE A 134 5.19 -13.56 -9.34
N ARG A 135 4.41 -12.62 -8.80
CA ARG A 135 2.94 -12.73 -8.72
C ARG A 135 2.30 -12.83 -10.09
N VAL A 136 2.64 -11.91 -11.00
CA VAL A 136 2.09 -11.89 -12.37
C VAL A 136 2.52 -13.12 -13.14
N VAL A 137 3.79 -13.53 -13.01
CA VAL A 137 4.28 -14.80 -13.57
C VAL A 137 3.47 -15.97 -13.01
N GLY A 138 3.27 -16.04 -11.69
CA GLY A 138 2.44 -17.04 -11.04
C GLY A 138 1.01 -17.07 -11.58
N ALA A 139 0.41 -15.90 -11.78
CA ALA A 139 -0.92 -15.75 -12.35
C ALA A 139 -1.01 -16.35 -13.76
N SER A 140 -0.09 -15.98 -14.67
CA SER A 140 -0.03 -16.56 -16.01
C SER A 140 0.18 -18.07 -16.00
N PHE A 141 1.10 -18.57 -15.17
CA PHE A 141 1.33 -20.00 -14.99
C PHE A 141 0.10 -20.72 -14.43
N GLY A 142 -0.61 -20.11 -13.48
CA GLY A 142 -1.84 -20.63 -12.89
C GLY A 142 -2.92 -20.81 -13.93
N THR A 143 -3.23 -19.78 -14.71
CA THR A 143 -4.24 -19.86 -15.76
C THR A 143 -3.86 -20.87 -16.85
N ALA A 144 -2.59 -20.90 -17.28
CA ALA A 144 -2.14 -21.87 -18.28
C ALA A 144 -2.21 -23.32 -17.76
N THR A 145 -1.78 -23.55 -16.51
CA THR A 145 -1.79 -24.89 -15.90
C THR A 145 -3.22 -25.36 -15.64
N PHE A 146 -4.07 -24.52 -15.07
CA PHE A 146 -5.49 -24.85 -14.86
C PHE A 146 -6.18 -25.11 -16.20
N GLY A 147 -5.91 -24.31 -17.23
CA GLY A 147 -6.45 -24.51 -18.57
C GLY A 147 -6.02 -25.82 -19.18
N ALA A 148 -4.72 -26.15 -19.13
CA ALA A 148 -4.21 -27.41 -19.64
C ALA A 148 -4.79 -28.62 -18.90
N LEU A 149 -4.87 -28.56 -17.56
CA LEU A 149 -5.48 -29.61 -16.74
C LEU A 149 -6.97 -29.76 -17.05
N PHE A 150 -7.69 -28.63 -17.11
CA PHE A 150 -9.12 -28.60 -17.41
C PHE A 150 -9.42 -29.23 -18.76
N VAL A 151 -8.70 -28.84 -19.83
CA VAL A 151 -8.86 -29.42 -21.16
C VAL A 151 -8.53 -30.91 -21.14
N ASN A 152 -7.45 -31.33 -20.48
CA ASN A 152 -7.07 -32.75 -20.44
C ASN A 152 -8.12 -33.61 -19.72
N PHE A 153 -8.65 -33.14 -18.60
CA PHE A 153 -9.69 -33.85 -17.86
C PHE A 153 -11.03 -33.82 -18.60
N LEU A 154 -11.35 -32.70 -19.22
CA LEU A 154 -12.57 -32.55 -20.01
C LEU A 154 -12.55 -33.48 -21.21
N ASP A 155 -11.49 -33.48 -22.03
CA ASP A 155 -11.38 -34.34 -23.22
C ASP A 155 -11.55 -35.82 -22.90
N ARG A 156 -11.01 -36.28 -21.76
CA ARG A 156 -11.17 -37.67 -21.29
C ARG A 156 -12.62 -38.02 -20.95
N ARG A 157 -13.41 -37.07 -20.45
CA ARG A 157 -14.81 -37.27 -20.03
C ARG A 157 -15.82 -36.92 -21.12
N LEU A 158 -15.45 -36.01 -22.02
CA LEU A 158 -16.33 -35.44 -23.02
C LEU A 158 -16.70 -36.46 -24.10
N GLY A 159 -15.79 -37.36 -24.49
CA GLY A 159 -16.07 -38.42 -25.47
C GLY A 159 -17.21 -39.35 -25.02
N SER A 160 -17.21 -39.77 -23.75
CA SER A 160 -18.32 -40.54 -23.16
C SER A 160 -19.59 -39.72 -22.96
N ALA A 161 -19.46 -38.43 -22.62
CA ALA A 161 -20.62 -37.56 -22.40
C ALA A 161 -21.36 -37.24 -23.72
N LEU A 162 -20.62 -36.99 -24.81
CA LEU A 162 -21.19 -36.68 -26.13
C LEU A 162 -21.96 -37.86 -26.73
N THR A 163 -21.43 -39.08 -26.57
CA THR A 163 -22.09 -40.31 -27.02
C THR A 163 -23.34 -40.62 -26.21
N SER A 164 -23.36 -40.27 -24.92
CA SER A 164 -24.50 -40.48 -24.03
C SER A 164 -25.60 -39.42 -24.19
N GLY A 165 -25.23 -38.16 -24.39
CA GLY A 165 -26.15 -37.02 -24.44
C GLY A 165 -26.62 -36.62 -25.85
N ALA A 166 -26.01 -37.16 -26.91
CA ALA A 166 -26.32 -36.82 -28.31
C ALA A 166 -26.31 -35.29 -28.61
N VAL A 167 -25.43 -34.54 -27.93
CA VAL A 167 -25.38 -33.09 -28.01
C VAL A 167 -24.57 -32.64 -29.24
N PRO A 168 -25.04 -31.64 -30.00
CA PRO A 168 -24.25 -31.03 -31.07
C PRO A 168 -22.94 -30.43 -30.54
N VAL A 169 -21.80 -30.81 -31.13
CA VAL A 169 -20.45 -30.31 -30.77
C VAL A 169 -20.36 -28.77 -30.62
N PRO A 170 -21.06 -27.95 -31.43
CA PRO A 170 -21.02 -26.49 -31.28
C PRO A 170 -21.69 -25.95 -30.00
N ALA A 171 -22.57 -26.72 -29.36
CA ALA A 171 -23.29 -26.32 -28.14
C ALA A 171 -22.47 -26.53 -26.86
N VAL A 172 -21.41 -27.36 -26.92
CA VAL A 172 -20.57 -27.76 -25.78
C VAL A 172 -19.82 -26.58 -25.13
N PRO A 173 -19.14 -25.68 -25.88
CA PRO A 173 -18.37 -24.59 -25.29
C PRO A 173 -19.23 -23.41 -24.79
N SER A 174 -20.56 -23.45 -24.98
CA SER A 174 -21.45 -22.36 -24.57
C SER A 174 -22.43 -22.84 -23.50
N PRO A 175 -22.26 -22.44 -22.22
CA PRO A 175 -23.20 -22.80 -21.16
C PRO A 175 -24.63 -22.35 -21.49
N ALA A 176 -24.79 -21.17 -22.10
CA ALA A 176 -26.10 -20.63 -22.45
C ALA A 176 -26.86 -21.48 -23.48
N VAL A 177 -26.14 -22.09 -24.43
CA VAL A 177 -26.73 -22.99 -25.43
C VAL A 177 -26.97 -24.37 -24.81
N LEU A 178 -26.06 -24.81 -23.94
CA LEU A 178 -26.18 -26.08 -23.22
C LEU A 178 -27.44 -26.12 -22.33
N HIS A 179 -27.74 -25.03 -21.62
CA HIS A 179 -28.91 -24.90 -20.74
C HIS A 179 -30.24 -24.73 -21.48
N GLN A 180 -30.21 -24.48 -22.79
CA GLN A 180 -31.41 -24.48 -23.64
C GLN A 180 -31.78 -25.90 -24.14
N LEU A 181 -30.90 -26.88 -23.97
CA LEU A 181 -31.14 -28.26 -24.37
C LEU A 181 -31.97 -29.02 -23.32
N PRO A 182 -32.65 -30.12 -23.71
CA PRO A 182 -33.29 -31.01 -22.76
C PRO A 182 -32.30 -31.48 -21.69
N GLN A 183 -32.73 -31.50 -20.42
CA GLN A 183 -31.87 -31.89 -19.28
C GLN A 183 -31.19 -33.25 -19.47
N SER A 184 -31.85 -34.20 -20.14
CA SER A 184 -31.28 -35.51 -20.45
C SER A 184 -30.05 -35.45 -21.36
N MET A 185 -29.93 -34.42 -22.19
CA MET A 185 -28.79 -34.20 -23.09
C MET A 185 -27.71 -33.33 -22.42
N ALA A 186 -28.10 -32.34 -21.63
CA ALA A 186 -27.17 -31.41 -20.97
C ALA A 186 -26.47 -32.01 -19.74
N ALA A 187 -27.18 -32.83 -18.93
CA ALA A 187 -26.66 -33.34 -17.66
C ALA A 187 -25.33 -34.11 -17.76
N PRO A 188 -25.11 -35.02 -18.74
CA PRO A 188 -23.82 -35.71 -18.89
C PRO A 188 -22.65 -34.75 -19.15
N ILE A 189 -22.91 -33.65 -19.88
CA ILE A 189 -21.88 -32.66 -20.19
C ILE A 189 -21.62 -31.77 -18.97
N VAL A 190 -22.67 -31.26 -18.33
CA VAL A 190 -22.53 -30.46 -17.09
C VAL A 190 -21.74 -31.23 -16.03
N ARG A 191 -22.04 -32.52 -15.85
CA ARG A 191 -21.31 -33.41 -14.94
C ARG A 191 -19.86 -33.59 -15.35
N ALA A 192 -19.56 -33.79 -16.64
CA ALA A 192 -18.19 -33.87 -17.13
C ALA A 192 -17.39 -32.58 -16.85
N TYR A 193 -18.01 -31.41 -16.99
CA TYR A 193 -17.42 -30.12 -16.64
C TYR A 193 -17.19 -29.98 -15.13
N ALA A 194 -18.19 -30.29 -14.30
CA ALA A 194 -18.11 -30.23 -12.84
C ALA A 194 -16.98 -31.13 -12.31
N GLU A 195 -16.95 -32.38 -12.75
CA GLU A 195 -15.94 -33.36 -12.32
C GLU A 195 -14.53 -33.01 -12.84
N SER A 196 -14.41 -32.33 -13.99
CA SER A 196 -13.12 -31.85 -14.49
C SER A 196 -12.61 -30.67 -13.65
N LEU A 197 -13.47 -29.71 -13.33
CA LEU A 197 -13.11 -28.53 -12.53
C LEU A 197 -12.76 -28.89 -11.09
N THR A 198 -13.51 -29.81 -10.47
CA THR A 198 -13.19 -30.33 -9.13
C THR A 198 -11.81 -31.01 -9.10
N GLN A 199 -11.43 -31.75 -10.14
CA GLN A 199 -10.07 -32.29 -10.25
C GLN A 199 -8.99 -31.21 -10.43
N VAL A 200 -9.26 -30.15 -11.20
CA VAL A 200 -8.34 -29.01 -11.31
C VAL A 200 -8.15 -28.33 -9.94
N PHE A 201 -9.23 -28.10 -9.19
CA PHE A 201 -9.14 -27.55 -7.83
C PHE A 201 -8.37 -28.46 -6.88
N LEU A 202 -8.52 -29.79 -7.00
CA LEU A 202 -7.74 -30.75 -6.23
C LEU A 202 -6.24 -30.68 -6.56
N CYS A 203 -5.87 -30.49 -7.83
CA CYS A 203 -4.48 -30.22 -8.20
C CYS A 203 -3.96 -28.90 -7.59
N ALA A 204 -4.80 -27.87 -7.51
CA ALA A 204 -4.45 -26.59 -6.87
C ALA A 204 -4.17 -26.71 -5.37
N VAL A 205 -4.82 -27.66 -4.68
CA VAL A 205 -4.50 -27.98 -3.27
C VAL A 205 -3.03 -28.35 -3.11
N SER A 206 -2.47 -29.14 -4.04
CA SER A 206 -1.07 -29.56 -3.96
C SER A 206 -0.11 -28.35 -4.01
N VAL A 207 -0.39 -27.40 -4.89
CA VAL A 207 0.43 -26.18 -5.05
C VAL A 207 0.32 -25.26 -3.84
N THR A 208 -0.90 -25.07 -3.32
CA THR A 208 -1.14 -24.23 -2.13
C THR A 208 -0.60 -24.86 -0.85
N VAL A 209 -0.62 -26.19 -0.72
CA VAL A 209 0.02 -26.91 0.40
C VAL A 209 1.54 -26.75 0.36
N VAL A 210 2.17 -26.84 -0.82
CA VAL A 210 3.61 -26.53 -0.96
C VAL A 210 3.89 -25.10 -0.53
N GLY A 211 3.05 -24.15 -0.97
CA GLY A 211 3.16 -22.77 -0.53
C GLY A 211 2.97 -22.58 0.98
N PHE A 212 2.06 -23.32 1.62
CA PHE A 212 1.89 -23.33 3.07
C PHE A 212 3.14 -23.84 3.80
N ILE A 213 3.73 -24.94 3.34
CA ILE A 213 4.99 -25.46 3.90
C ILE A 213 6.11 -24.41 3.79
N LEU A 214 6.21 -23.75 2.63
CA LEU A 214 7.17 -22.67 2.43
C LEU A 214 6.89 -21.45 3.32
N ALA A 215 5.63 -21.14 3.61
CA ALA A 215 5.27 -20.06 4.52
C ALA A 215 5.69 -20.37 5.97
N LEU A 216 5.64 -21.64 6.39
CA LEU A 216 6.13 -22.05 7.72
C LEU A 216 7.65 -21.82 7.88
N LEU A 217 8.39 -22.03 6.80
CA LEU A 217 9.84 -21.80 6.69
C LEU A 217 10.22 -20.31 6.63
N LEU A 218 9.24 -19.41 6.52
CA LEU A 218 9.50 -17.96 6.53
C LEU A 218 10.11 -17.55 7.88
N ARG A 219 11.25 -16.86 7.85
CA ARG A 219 11.91 -16.37 9.07
C ARG A 219 11.24 -15.05 9.49
N GLU A 220 10.87 -14.95 10.76
CA GLU A 220 10.30 -13.73 11.33
C GLU A 220 11.45 -12.73 11.60
N VAL A 221 11.38 -11.56 10.98
CA VAL A 221 12.26 -10.42 11.24
C VAL A 221 11.41 -9.35 11.93
N PRO A 222 11.81 -8.77 13.07
CA PRO A 222 11.00 -7.75 13.74
C PRO A 222 10.73 -6.58 12.77
N LEU A 223 9.49 -6.05 12.77
CA LEU A 223 9.21 -4.85 12.00
C LEU A 223 10.12 -3.72 12.51
N THR A 224 10.94 -3.19 11.61
CA THR A 224 11.53 -1.85 11.83
C THR A 224 10.40 -0.83 11.70
N ASP A 225 10.25 0.08 12.67
CA ASP A 225 9.13 1.04 12.79
C ASP A 225 8.79 1.75 11.46
N ILE A 226 7.77 1.26 10.76
CA ILE A 226 7.08 1.99 9.69
C ILE A 226 5.84 2.56 10.36
N HIS A 227 5.90 3.84 10.74
CA HIS A 227 4.75 4.55 11.30
C HIS A 227 3.74 4.85 10.19
N ASP A 228 2.48 4.45 10.44
CA ASP A 228 1.21 5.04 9.99
C ASP A 228 1.04 5.52 8.53
N ASP A 229 1.34 4.68 7.53
CA ASP A 229 0.73 4.85 6.20
C ASP A 229 -0.14 3.64 5.85
N ALA A 230 -1.35 3.62 6.42
CA ALA A 230 -2.41 2.67 6.05
C ALA A 230 -2.94 2.90 4.62
N ASP A 231 -2.63 4.06 4.02
CA ASP A 231 -3.10 4.48 2.69
C ASP A 231 -2.32 3.82 1.54
N ASP A 232 -1.06 3.42 1.77
CA ASP A 232 -0.18 2.80 0.74
C ASP A 232 -0.46 1.30 0.52
N LEU A 233 -1.24 0.67 1.40
CA LEU A 233 -1.61 -0.75 1.32
C LEU A 233 -2.68 -1.03 0.25
N GLY A 234 -3.37 0.01 -0.23
CA GLY A 234 -4.43 -0.06 -1.25
C GLY A 234 -3.92 -0.25 -2.69
N ASP A 235 -2.65 0.06 -2.94
CA ASP A 235 -2.07 0.11 -4.30
C ASP A 235 -1.73 -1.27 -4.91
N GLY A 236 -2.04 -2.37 -4.21
CA GLY A 236 -1.82 -3.74 -4.69
C GLY A 236 -2.57 -4.12 -5.99
N PHE A 237 -3.53 -3.29 -6.42
CA PHE A 237 -4.28 -3.42 -7.67
C PHE A 237 -3.80 -2.48 -8.78
N GLY A 238 -2.83 -1.59 -8.51
CA GLY A 238 -2.20 -0.72 -9.49
C GLY A 238 -1.20 -1.47 -10.37
N VAL A 239 -1.14 -1.09 -11.65
CA VAL A 239 0.01 -1.42 -12.52
C VAL A 239 1.24 -0.77 -11.88
N PRO A 240 2.38 -1.48 -11.72
CA PRO A 240 3.58 -0.91 -11.09
C PRO A 240 3.94 0.42 -11.76
N ARG A 241 3.82 1.52 -11.01
CA ARG A 241 4.46 2.78 -11.36
C ARG A 241 5.90 2.68 -10.90
N ALA A 242 6.84 3.14 -11.73
CA ALA A 242 8.17 3.43 -11.22
C ALA A 242 7.98 4.56 -10.20
N GLU A 243 8.27 4.30 -8.92
CA GLU A 243 8.34 5.34 -7.89
C GLU A 243 9.19 6.47 -8.44
N SER A 244 8.63 7.68 -8.45
CA SER A 244 9.34 8.83 -8.98
C SER A 244 10.53 9.13 -8.05
N PRO A 245 11.62 9.73 -8.56
CA PRO A 245 12.74 10.17 -7.71
C PRO A 245 12.29 11.07 -6.54
N GLU A 246 11.14 11.73 -6.68
CA GLU A 246 10.49 12.56 -5.67
C GLU A 246 9.92 11.71 -4.52
N ASP A 247 9.20 10.62 -4.83
CA ASP A 247 8.64 9.70 -3.83
C ASP A 247 9.78 9.06 -3.00
N VAL A 248 10.86 8.68 -3.69
CA VAL A 248 12.05 8.09 -3.07
C VAL A 248 12.75 9.13 -2.18
N LEU A 249 12.90 10.37 -2.63
CA LEU A 249 13.53 11.41 -1.82
C LEU A 249 12.65 11.80 -0.62
N GLU A 250 11.34 11.88 -0.80
CA GLU A 250 10.38 12.19 0.26
C GLU A 250 10.38 11.12 1.36
N ILE A 251 10.37 9.84 0.98
CA ILE A 251 10.43 8.72 1.94
C ILE A 251 11.77 8.72 2.69
N ALA A 252 12.89 8.97 2.00
CA ALA A 252 14.21 9.06 2.63
C ALA A 252 14.30 10.21 3.63
N VAL A 253 13.76 11.38 3.27
CA VAL A 253 13.71 12.58 4.11
C VAL A 253 12.81 12.34 5.32
N ARG A 254 11.61 11.80 5.13
CA ARG A 254 10.68 11.45 6.22
C ARG A 254 11.31 10.48 7.21
N ARG A 255 12.05 9.47 6.75
CA ARG A 255 12.72 8.48 7.62
C ARG A 255 13.92 9.06 8.39
N MET A 256 14.56 10.11 7.87
CA MET A 256 15.62 10.85 8.55
C MET A 256 15.09 11.91 9.54
N LEU A 257 13.77 12.11 9.61
CA LEU A 257 13.12 13.19 10.34
C LEU A 257 12.35 12.81 11.63
N PRO A 258 12.72 11.81 12.45
CA PRO A 258 12.14 11.71 13.79
C PRO A 258 12.66 12.78 14.76
N ASN A 259 13.80 13.42 14.47
CA ASN A 259 14.35 14.55 15.25
C ASN A 259 14.77 15.78 14.40
N GLY A 260 14.94 15.63 13.08
CA GLY A 260 15.08 16.67 12.05
C GLY A 260 16.10 17.81 12.27
N VAL A 261 16.17 18.72 11.30
CA VAL A 261 16.77 20.05 11.49
C VAL A 261 16.03 20.71 12.64
N ARG A 262 16.73 21.30 13.62
CA ARG A 262 16.12 22.10 14.69
C ARG A 262 16.34 23.58 14.42
N LEU A 263 15.35 24.43 14.68
CA LEU A 263 15.48 25.88 14.48
C LEU A 263 16.64 26.49 15.26
N ARG A 264 17.01 25.89 16.40
CA ARG A 264 18.16 26.31 17.19
C ARG A 264 19.50 26.13 16.47
N ASP A 265 19.66 25.04 15.74
CA ASP A 265 20.92 24.75 15.04
C ASP A 265 21.12 25.76 13.90
N ILE A 266 20.01 26.15 13.26
CA ILE A 266 19.98 27.21 12.25
C ILE A 266 20.25 28.58 12.87
N ALA A 267 19.62 28.91 14.00
CA ALA A 267 19.81 30.19 14.68
C ALA A 267 21.27 30.45 15.09
N THR A 268 22.06 29.39 15.29
CA THR A 268 23.49 29.49 15.63
C THR A 268 24.42 29.68 14.43
N GLN A 269 23.91 29.61 13.20
CA GLN A 269 24.76 29.71 12.01
C GLN A 269 25.16 31.16 11.66
N PRO A 270 26.40 31.38 11.18
CA PRO A 270 26.88 32.70 10.78
C PRO A 270 26.06 33.23 9.60
N GLY A 271 25.32 34.33 9.84
CA GLY A 271 24.38 34.92 8.88
C GLY A 271 22.93 34.89 9.34
N CYS A 272 22.60 34.12 10.38
CA CYS A 272 21.30 34.20 11.05
C CYS A 272 21.34 35.27 12.15
N GLY A 273 20.69 36.41 11.91
CA GLY A 273 20.60 37.50 12.89
C GLY A 273 19.40 37.39 13.85
N LEU A 274 18.62 36.32 13.76
CA LEU A 274 17.35 36.14 14.48
C LEU A 274 17.45 35.02 15.50
N GLY A 275 16.83 35.21 16.66
CA GLY A 275 16.67 34.15 17.65
C GLY A 275 15.69 33.06 17.19
N VAL A 276 15.70 31.91 17.86
CA VAL A 276 14.82 30.75 17.55
C VAL A 276 13.34 31.13 17.48
N ALA A 277 12.87 31.94 18.44
CA ALA A 277 11.49 32.40 18.47
C ALA A 277 11.14 33.34 17.30
N GLU A 278 12.09 34.17 16.87
CA GLU A 278 11.90 35.11 15.76
C GLU A 278 11.94 34.39 14.42
N LEU A 279 12.81 33.38 14.26
CA LEU A 279 12.79 32.46 13.11
C LEU A 279 11.46 31.71 13.01
N TRP A 280 10.98 31.16 14.13
CA TRP A 280 9.69 30.48 14.17
C TRP A 280 8.55 31.41 13.73
N ALA A 281 8.49 32.62 14.28
CA ALA A 281 7.44 33.58 13.96
C ALA A 281 7.52 34.05 12.50
N LEU A 282 8.73 34.23 11.96
CA LEU A 282 8.97 34.58 10.56
C LEU A 282 8.51 33.46 9.61
N LEU A 283 8.83 32.21 9.92
CA LEU A 283 8.35 31.04 9.17
C LEU A 283 6.84 30.91 9.23
N ARG A 284 6.22 31.23 10.37
CA ARG A 284 4.77 31.15 10.52
C ARG A 284 4.05 32.18 9.65
N ILE A 285 4.57 33.41 9.55
CA ILE A 285 4.03 34.42 8.62
C ILE A 285 4.18 33.91 7.18
N TYR A 286 5.34 33.35 6.81
CA TYR A 286 5.56 32.79 5.48
C TYR A 286 4.57 31.66 5.12
N GLN A 287 4.37 30.71 6.04
CA GLN A 287 3.42 29.59 5.88
C GLN A 287 1.98 30.09 5.71
N TYR A 288 1.53 30.99 6.60
CA TYR A 288 0.16 31.51 6.55
C TYR A 288 -0.08 32.39 5.33
N GLN A 289 0.92 33.13 4.85
CA GLN A 289 0.80 33.96 3.65
C GLN A 289 0.64 33.13 2.36
N ARG A 290 1.14 31.88 2.35
CA ARG A 290 0.92 30.93 1.23
C ARG A 290 -0.44 30.23 1.29
N LEU A 291 -0.98 30.05 2.50
CA LEU A 291 -2.21 29.29 2.73
C LEU A 291 -3.47 30.17 2.83
N PHE A 292 -3.31 31.43 3.25
CA PHE A 292 -4.41 32.35 3.53
C PHE A 292 -4.15 33.74 2.91
N GLU A 293 -5.21 34.43 2.48
CA GLU A 293 -5.12 35.76 1.86
C GLU A 293 -4.63 36.86 2.83
N ALA A 294 -4.83 36.69 4.15
CA ALA A 294 -4.36 37.61 5.17
C ALA A 294 -3.87 36.87 6.42
N VAL A 295 -2.66 37.18 6.87
CA VAL A 295 -2.08 36.58 8.07
C VAL A 295 -2.47 37.41 9.29
N ARG A 296 -3.39 36.90 10.11
CA ARG A 296 -3.78 37.57 11.36
C ARG A 296 -3.15 36.92 12.57
N LEU A 297 -2.63 37.74 13.49
CA LEU A 297 -2.02 37.25 14.73
C LEU A 297 -3.04 36.51 15.61
N THR A 298 -4.29 36.96 15.57
CA THR A 298 -5.43 36.33 16.25
C THR A 298 -5.75 34.93 15.73
N ASP A 299 -5.61 34.70 14.43
CA ASP A 299 -5.87 33.40 13.79
C ASP A 299 -4.73 32.39 14.07
N ILE A 300 -3.48 32.88 14.14
CA ILE A 300 -2.32 32.07 14.57
C ILE A 300 -2.51 31.59 16.01
N GLY A 301 -2.89 32.48 16.94
CA GLY A 301 -3.13 32.11 18.35
C GLY A 301 -4.28 31.12 18.50
N ARG A 302 -5.38 31.30 17.76
CA ARG A 302 -6.54 30.39 17.79
C ARG A 302 -6.18 28.98 17.31
N HIS A 303 -5.35 28.86 16.27
CA HIS A 303 -4.93 27.57 15.74
C HIS A 303 -4.01 26.81 16.71
N LEU A 304 -3.13 27.52 17.41
CA LEU A 304 -2.20 26.94 18.38
C LEU A 304 -2.82 26.72 19.77
N HIS A 305 -4.12 27.03 19.96
CA HIS A 305 -4.81 26.95 21.25
C HIS A 305 -4.12 27.72 22.40
N VAL A 306 -3.37 28.78 22.06
CA VAL A 306 -2.63 29.63 23.02
C VAL A 306 -3.08 31.08 22.83
N PRO A 307 -3.31 31.86 23.91
CA PRO A 307 -3.66 33.27 23.78
C PRO A 307 -2.62 34.04 22.96
N TYR A 308 -3.05 34.78 21.94
CA TYR A 308 -2.17 35.50 21.02
C TYR A 308 -1.20 36.47 21.72
N GLN A 309 -1.58 36.96 22.90
CA GLN A 309 -0.79 37.83 23.79
C GLN A 309 0.56 37.22 24.21
N VAL A 310 0.67 35.89 24.21
CA VAL A 310 1.92 35.19 24.53
C VAL A 310 2.96 35.35 23.41
N PHE A 311 2.50 35.45 22.16
CA PHE A 311 3.38 35.54 21.00
C PHE A 311 3.62 36.98 20.53
N GLU A 312 2.74 37.91 20.89
CA GLU A 312 2.83 39.33 20.53
C GLU A 312 4.24 39.94 20.73
N PRO A 313 4.98 39.69 21.83
CA PRO A 313 6.33 40.23 22.02
C PRO A 313 7.39 39.69 21.05
N VAL A 314 7.14 38.56 20.39
CA VAL A 314 8.03 37.95 19.40
C VAL A 314 7.73 38.52 18.01
N PHE A 315 6.44 38.65 17.66
CA PHE A 315 6.02 39.27 16.41
C PHE A 315 6.35 40.77 16.37
N ASP A 316 6.19 41.49 17.48
CA ASP A 316 6.56 42.90 17.56
C ASP A 316 8.08 43.11 17.40
N ARG A 317 8.90 42.17 17.88
CA ARG A 317 10.35 42.19 17.63
C ARG A 317 10.70 41.98 16.17
N LEU A 318 10.00 41.10 15.46
CA LEU A 318 10.16 40.94 14.00
C LEU A 318 9.78 42.20 13.22
N VAL A 319 8.78 42.95 13.70
CA VAL A 319 8.39 44.23 13.11
C VAL A 319 9.44 45.30 13.37
N GLN A 320 9.94 45.41 14.60
CA GLN A 320 10.98 46.38 14.98
C GLN A 320 12.32 46.12 14.28
N THR A 321 12.67 44.86 14.04
CA THR A 321 13.88 44.46 13.30
C THR A 321 13.71 44.59 11.79
N GLY A 322 12.51 44.89 11.31
CA GLY A 322 12.22 45.17 9.91
C GLY A 322 12.07 43.92 9.02
N TYR A 323 11.90 42.73 9.61
CA TYR A 323 11.66 41.49 8.87
C TYR A 323 10.16 41.26 8.58
N ALA A 324 9.28 41.83 9.40
CA ALA A 324 7.82 41.83 9.18
C ALA A 324 7.27 43.26 9.19
N ALA A 325 6.15 43.48 8.51
CA ALA A 325 5.35 44.68 8.58
C ALA A 325 3.97 44.33 9.14
N ARG A 326 3.46 45.17 10.05
CA ARG A 326 2.15 45.00 10.68
C ARG A 326 1.25 46.17 10.27
N ASP A 327 0.10 45.85 9.68
CA ASP A 327 -0.98 46.79 9.39
C ASP A 327 -2.23 46.36 10.17
N GLY A 328 -2.43 46.95 11.35
CA GLY A 328 -3.45 46.52 12.31
C GLY A 328 -3.20 45.10 12.85
N ASP A 329 -4.12 44.17 12.55
CA ASP A 329 -3.99 42.75 12.92
C ASP A 329 -3.34 41.90 11.82
N ILE A 330 -3.03 42.49 10.66
CA ILE A 330 -2.46 41.78 9.51
C ILE A 330 -0.94 41.89 9.53
N LEU A 331 -0.27 40.75 9.41
CA LEU A 331 1.18 40.62 9.30
C LEU A 331 1.58 40.27 7.87
N THR A 332 2.64 40.90 7.38
CA THR A 332 3.22 40.62 6.06
C THR A 332 4.73 40.59 6.16
N LEU A 333 5.39 39.76 5.36
CA LEU A 333 6.86 39.73 5.32
C LEU A 333 7.40 40.90 4.49
N THR A 334 8.43 41.57 5.00
CA THR A 334 9.14 42.59 4.23
C THR A 334 10.09 41.95 3.21
N PRO A 335 10.68 42.71 2.27
CA PRO A 335 11.74 42.19 1.39
C PRO A 335 12.96 41.64 2.15
N SER A 336 13.21 42.10 3.38
CA SER A 336 14.25 41.55 4.26
C SER A 336 13.80 40.24 4.92
N GLY A 337 12.51 40.13 5.29
CA GLY A 337 11.89 38.88 5.75
C GLY A 337 11.99 37.75 4.73
N HIS A 338 11.61 38.02 3.48
CA HIS A 338 11.71 37.04 2.39
C HIS A 338 13.15 36.58 2.14
N ARG A 339 14.12 37.50 2.11
CA ARG A 339 15.54 37.13 1.98
C ARG A 339 16.04 36.22 3.11
N GLN A 340 15.51 36.38 4.32
CA GLN A 340 15.85 35.51 5.45
C GLN A 340 15.24 34.11 5.28
N VAL A 341 14.00 33.99 4.76
CA VAL A 341 13.40 32.69 4.40
C VAL A 341 14.19 32.02 3.28
N ASP A 342 14.58 32.77 2.25
CA ASP A 342 15.37 32.22 1.14
C ASP A 342 16.74 31.71 1.63
N SER A 343 17.38 32.45 2.54
CA SER A 343 18.61 32.00 3.19
C SER A 343 18.39 30.71 4.00
N LEU A 344 17.25 30.57 4.66
CA LEU A 344 16.87 29.37 5.39
C LEU A 344 16.69 28.17 4.46
N ALA A 345 16.02 28.36 3.32
CA ALA A 345 15.83 27.33 2.32
C ALA A 345 17.18 26.83 1.78
N VAL A 346 18.14 27.73 1.54
CA VAL A 346 19.50 27.36 1.14
C VAL A 346 20.21 26.52 2.20
N LEU A 347 20.05 26.86 3.48
CA LEU A 347 20.67 26.13 4.59
C LEU A 347 20.07 24.74 4.78
N ILE A 348 18.74 24.61 4.73
CA ILE A 348 18.05 23.31 4.80
C ILE A 348 18.47 22.45 3.60
N ARG A 349 18.54 23.03 2.41
CA ARG A 349 19.01 22.33 1.21
C ARG A 349 20.46 21.85 1.35
N GLN A 350 21.36 22.68 1.86
CA GLN A 350 22.75 22.29 2.11
C GLN A 350 22.84 21.18 3.16
N TRP A 351 22.10 21.29 4.26
CA TRP A 351 22.01 20.25 5.27
C TRP A 351 21.50 18.92 4.69
N LEU A 352 20.45 18.98 3.85
CA LEU A 352 19.91 17.82 3.13
C LEU A 352 20.98 17.20 2.23
N LEU A 353 21.70 18.01 1.46
CA LEU A 353 22.78 17.55 0.59
C LEU A 353 23.91 16.89 1.37
N ASP A 354 24.34 17.49 2.48
CA ASP A 354 25.41 16.96 3.32
C ASP A 354 25.01 15.63 3.98
N HIS A 355 23.76 15.49 4.42
CA HIS A 355 23.25 14.24 5.00
C HIS A 355 23.01 13.17 3.94
N LEU A 356 22.56 13.55 2.74
CA LEU A 356 22.41 12.65 1.59
C LEU A 356 23.77 12.20 1.05
N ALA A 357 24.82 13.01 1.16
CA ALA A 357 26.19 12.65 0.78
C ALA A 357 26.82 11.62 1.73
N VAL A 358 26.36 11.56 2.99
CA VAL A 358 26.81 10.57 3.99
C VAL A 358 25.99 9.27 3.92
N ALA A 359 24.82 9.29 3.29
CA ALA A 359 24.03 8.09 3.06
C ALA A 359 24.77 7.14 2.07
N PRO A 360 25.10 5.90 2.47
CA PRO A 360 25.63 4.93 1.52
C PRO A 360 24.54 4.70 0.46
N GLY A 361 24.89 4.86 -0.83
CA GLY A 361 23.98 4.59 -1.95
C GLY A 361 23.88 5.66 -3.04
N LEU A 362 24.04 6.95 -2.70
CA LEU A 362 23.94 8.05 -3.69
C LEU A 362 25.26 8.23 -4.48
N LYS A 363 25.53 7.32 -5.43
CA LYS A 363 26.64 7.46 -6.41
C LYS A 363 26.21 7.98 -7.78
N ARG A 364 24.96 8.45 -7.95
CA ARG A 364 24.52 9.08 -9.22
C ARG A 364 24.80 10.57 -9.20
N GLN A 365 25.41 11.07 -10.28
CA GLN A 365 25.59 12.49 -10.53
C GLN A 365 24.25 13.24 -10.37
N PRO A 366 24.27 14.47 -9.81
CA PRO A 366 23.06 15.28 -9.70
C PRO A 366 22.48 15.52 -11.10
N ASP A 367 21.35 14.88 -11.38
CA ASP A 367 20.57 15.09 -12.60
C ASP A 367 19.57 16.22 -12.36
N HIS A 368 19.10 16.90 -13.41
CA HIS A 368 18.17 18.05 -13.27
C HIS A 368 16.89 17.69 -12.50
N GLN A 369 16.45 16.43 -12.59
CA GLN A 369 15.29 15.92 -11.85
C GLN A 369 15.56 15.79 -10.35
N PHE A 370 16.78 15.47 -9.95
CA PHE A 370 17.16 15.38 -8.53
C PHE A 370 17.21 16.76 -7.88
N GLU A 371 17.73 17.78 -8.58
CA GLU A 371 17.71 19.16 -8.09
C GLU A 371 16.28 19.69 -7.94
N ALA A 372 15.39 19.39 -8.91
CA ALA A 372 13.99 19.76 -8.84
C ALA A 372 13.27 19.07 -7.66
N ALA A 373 13.49 17.77 -7.48
CA ALA A 373 12.93 17.01 -6.35
C ALA A 373 13.43 17.56 -5.00
N LEU A 374 14.72 17.85 -4.88
CA LEU A 374 15.32 18.43 -3.67
C LEU A 374 14.72 19.80 -3.35
N GLN A 375 14.47 20.61 -4.37
CA GLN A 375 13.84 21.92 -4.20
C GLN A 375 12.39 21.78 -3.73
N HIS A 376 11.62 20.87 -4.33
CA HIS A 376 10.25 20.57 -3.89
C HIS A 376 10.19 20.07 -2.44
N VAL A 377 11.08 19.17 -2.05
CA VAL A 377 11.14 18.67 -0.67
C VAL A 377 11.58 19.76 0.32
N THR A 378 12.53 20.60 -0.05
CA THR A 378 12.96 21.74 0.79
C THR A 378 11.78 22.69 1.05
N ASP A 379 11.00 22.99 0.01
CA ASP A 379 9.80 23.82 0.13
C ASP A 379 8.71 23.12 0.97
N ALA A 380 8.54 21.81 0.81
CA ALA A 380 7.59 21.02 1.60
C ALA A 380 7.96 21.04 3.09
N VAL A 381 9.24 20.85 3.45
CA VAL A 381 9.72 20.90 4.83
C VAL A 381 9.50 22.27 5.46
N LEU A 382 9.69 23.35 4.70
CA LEU A 382 9.44 24.72 5.16
C LEU A 382 7.95 25.00 5.40
N VAL A 383 7.07 24.43 4.58
CA VAL A 383 5.62 24.73 4.60
C VAL A 383 4.83 23.80 5.51
N GLN A 384 5.15 22.50 5.55
CA GLN A 384 4.35 21.47 6.21
C GLN A 384 4.80 21.11 7.63
N ARG A 385 6.04 21.43 8.03
CA ARG A 385 6.53 21.06 9.37
C ARG A 385 6.04 22.04 10.44
N ASP A 386 5.43 21.49 11.50
CA ASP A 386 5.08 22.23 12.71
C ASP A 386 6.30 22.30 13.65
N TRP A 387 6.95 23.46 13.66
CA TRP A 387 8.17 23.74 14.43
C TRP A 387 7.93 24.04 15.92
N TYR A 388 6.81 23.58 16.48
CA TYR A 388 6.37 23.95 17.83
C TYR A 388 7.19 23.26 18.95
N GLU A 389 7.60 22.00 18.74
CA GLU A 389 8.39 21.23 19.70
C GLU A 389 9.75 21.89 20.03
N ASP A 390 10.35 22.59 19.06
CA ASP A 390 11.62 23.32 19.22
C ASP A 390 11.52 24.51 20.20
N LEU A 391 10.31 25.02 20.47
CA LEU A 391 10.08 26.09 21.45
C LEU A 391 9.92 25.55 22.89
N GLY A 392 9.42 24.31 23.05
CA GLY A 392 9.20 23.68 24.36
C GLY A 392 10.51 23.39 25.10
N ASP A 393 11.50 22.83 24.40
CA ASP A 393 12.86 22.54 24.91
C ASP A 393 13.57 23.78 25.50
N LEU A 394 13.28 24.98 24.98
CA LEU A 394 13.87 26.23 25.47
C LEU A 394 13.29 26.66 26.82
N SER A 395 12.01 26.34 27.09
CA SER A 395 11.35 26.70 28.35
C SER A 395 11.89 25.85 29.52
N GLU A 396 12.14 24.57 29.30
CA GLU A 396 12.79 23.68 30.27
C GLU A 396 14.26 24.06 30.51
N SER A 397 15.02 24.41 29.47
CA SER A 397 16.41 24.86 29.64
C SER A 397 16.54 26.18 30.42
N ARG A 398 15.55 27.09 30.31
CA ARG A 398 15.51 28.33 31.11
C ARG A 398 15.11 28.05 32.56
N GLN A 399 14.25 27.06 32.81
CA GLN A 399 13.90 26.66 34.17
C GLN A 399 15.07 25.96 34.88
N LEU A 400 15.83 25.13 34.17
CA LEU A 400 17.06 24.49 34.67
C LEU A 400 18.19 25.51 34.94
N ALA A 401 18.34 26.52 34.08
CA ALA A 401 19.33 27.59 34.28
C ALA A 401 18.94 28.61 35.36
N ALA A 402 17.67 28.66 35.79
CA ALA A 402 17.18 29.54 36.85
C ALA A 402 17.11 28.85 38.23
N THR A 403 17.39 27.54 38.31
CA THR A 403 17.42 26.74 39.54
C THR A 403 18.82 26.31 39.96
N THR A 404 19.87 26.76 39.27
CA THR A 404 21.27 26.67 39.67
C THR A 404 21.80 28.07 39.91
#